data_AF-A0A957X0Z4-F1
#
_entry.id   AF-A0A957X0Z4-F1
#
_cell.length_a   1.000
_cell.length_b   1.000
_cell.length_c   1.000
_cell.angle_alpha   90.00
_cell.angle_beta   90.00
_cell.angle_gamma   90.00
#
_symmetry.space_group_name_H-M   'P 1'
#
loop_
_entity.id
_entity.type
_entity.pdbx_description
1 polymer ?
#
loop_
_entity_poly.entity_id
_entity_poly.type
_entity_poly.pdbx_seq_one_letter_code
_entity_poly.pdbx_strand_id
1 'polypeptide(L)' 'GDAQLIDWLLRLLDAGHGDKLLLSHDRGWYDPSQPHGGTPKPYTYLVADFLPQLRNAGVDEPTIRQLTNVNPFRAYAR' A
#
# COMPACT_ATOMS: atom_id res chain seq x y z
N GLY A 1 1.94 3.52 12.62
CA GLY A 1 1.38 2.15 12.49
C GLY A 1 0.18 2.20 11.55
N ASP A 2 -0.36 1.05 11.17
CA ASP A 2 -1.41 0.96 10.14
C ASP A 2 -2.62 1.88 10.39
N ALA A 3 -3.11 1.96 11.64
CA ALA A 3 -4.24 2.83 11.98
C ALA A 3 -4.03 4.30 11.60
N GLN A 4 -2.80 4.83 11.77
CA GLN A 4 -2.47 6.21 11.40
C GLN A 4 -2.38 6.38 9.88
N LEU A 5 -1.84 5.38 9.16
CA LEU A 5 -1.77 5.40 7.70
C LEU A 5 -3.17 5.36 7.10
N ILE A 6 -4.07 4.56 7.67
CA ILE A 6 -5.47 4.48 7.27
C ILE A 6 -6.17 5.83 7.51
N ASP A 7 -6.01 6.45 8.68
CA ASP A 7 -6.59 7.78 8.95
C ASP A 7 -6.12 8.84 7.93
N TRP A 8 -4.83 8.91 7.63
CA TRP A 8 -4.33 9.84 6.61
C TRP A 8 -4.86 9.56 5.21
N LEU A 9 -4.91 8.27 4.83
CA LEU A 9 -5.46 7.84 3.56
C LEU A 9 -6.93 8.25 3.43
N LEU A 10 -7.74 8.01 4.45
CA LEU A 10 -9.16 8.40 4.46
C LEU A 10 -9.33 9.90 4.29
N ARG A 11 -8.55 10.72 5.01
CA ARG A 11 -8.60 12.19 4.86
C ARG A 11 -8.25 12.66 3.45
N LEU A 12 -7.31 11.98 2.78
CA LEU A 12 -6.93 12.30 1.41
C LEU A 12 -7.99 11.84 0.40
N LEU A 13 -8.65 10.70 0.65
CA LEU A 13 -9.80 10.26 -0.14
C LEU A 13 -10.97 11.24 -0.01
N ASP A 14 -11.31 11.64 1.22
CA ASP A 14 -12.38 12.62 1.50
C ASP A 14 -12.08 13.99 0.86
N ALA A 15 -10.81 14.38 0.80
CA ALA A 15 -10.36 15.59 0.10
C ALA A 15 -10.32 15.45 -1.44
N GLY A 16 -10.69 14.29 -2.01
CA GLY A 16 -10.74 14.07 -3.46
C GLY A 16 -9.38 13.82 -4.11
N HIS A 17 -8.38 13.35 -3.36
CA HIS A 17 -7.03 13.08 -3.87
C HIS A 17 -6.75 11.61 -4.20
N GLY A 18 -7.77 10.76 -4.22
CA GLY A 18 -7.62 9.32 -4.46
C GLY A 18 -6.88 8.98 -5.76
N ASP A 19 -7.00 9.80 -6.80
CA ASP A 19 -6.30 9.57 -8.06
C ASP A 19 -4.78 9.80 -7.96
N LYS A 20 -4.27 10.50 -6.94
CA LYS A 20 -2.83 10.77 -6.75
C LYS A 20 -2.16 9.83 -5.76
N LEU A 21 -2.89 8.86 -5.20
CA LEU A 21 -2.40 7.95 -4.18
C LEU A 21 -1.99 6.60 -4.78
N LEU A 22 -0.85 6.07 -4.34
CA LEU A 22 -0.39 4.73 -4.66
C LEU A 22 -0.02 4.02 -3.34
N LEU A 23 -0.26 2.71 -3.28
CA LEU A 23 0.08 1.90 -2.10
C LEU A 23 1.21 0.91 -2.42
N SER A 24 2.15 0.79 -1.49
CA SER A 24 3.26 -0.18 -1.53
C SER A 24 3.65 -0.57 -0.10
N HIS A 25 4.58 -1.52 0.05
CA HIS A 25 4.98 -2.09 1.33
C HIS A 25 6.47 -1.92 1.68
N ASP A 26 7.32 -1.54 0.72
CA ASP A 26 8.77 -1.37 0.90
C ASP A 26 9.43 -2.52 1.70
N ARG A 27 9.19 -3.76 1.26
CA ARG A 27 9.65 -4.99 1.95
C ARG A 27 10.53 -5.82 1.03
N GLY A 28 11.30 -6.72 1.63
CA GLY A 28 12.11 -7.72 0.93
C GLY A 28 13.55 -7.30 0.65
N TRP A 29 14.00 -6.21 1.25
CA TRP A 29 15.39 -5.75 1.16
C TRP A 29 16.40 -6.79 1.65
N TYR A 30 17.51 -6.88 0.93
CA TYR A 30 18.70 -7.64 1.30
C TYR A 30 19.73 -6.68 1.90
N ASP A 31 20.17 -6.93 3.12
CA ASP A 31 21.20 -6.13 3.79
C ASP A 31 22.58 -6.83 3.70
N PRO A 32 23.49 -6.39 2.81
CA PRO A 32 24.78 -7.04 2.62
C PRO A 32 25.72 -6.95 3.84
N SER A 33 25.40 -6.11 4.83
CA SER A 33 26.15 -6.05 6.09
C SER A 33 25.80 -7.18 7.05
N GLN A 34 24.70 -7.90 6.80
CA GLN A 34 24.23 -9.02 7.61
C GLN A 34 24.52 -10.37 6.94
N PRO A 35 24.79 -11.43 7.73
CA PRO A 35 24.89 -12.78 7.19
C PRO A 35 23.67 -13.13 6.34
N HIS A 36 23.91 -13.56 5.10
CA HIS A 36 22.88 -13.91 4.11
C HIS A 36 21.84 -12.81 3.82
N GLY A 37 22.15 -11.55 4.07
CA GLY A 37 21.22 -10.44 3.80
C GLY A 37 20.25 -10.12 4.93
N GLY A 38 20.37 -10.78 6.09
CA GLY A 38 19.39 -10.72 7.17
C GLY A 38 18.21 -11.66 6.95
N THR A 39 17.09 -11.40 7.64
CA THR A 39 15.84 -12.19 7.50
C THR A 39 14.89 -11.52 6.51
N PRO A 40 14.63 -12.11 5.33
CA PRO A 40 13.73 -11.52 4.34
C PRO A 40 12.30 -11.37 4.87
N LYS A 41 11.69 -10.20 4.66
CA LYS A 41 10.27 -9.99 4.94
C LYS A 41 9.40 -10.38 3.74
N PRO A 42 8.23 -11.02 3.92
CA PRO A 42 7.33 -11.34 2.82
C PRO A 42 6.82 -10.11 2.08
N TYR A 43 6.68 -10.24 0.76
CA TYR A 43 6.10 -9.22 -0.15
C TYR A 43 4.56 -9.19 -0.12
N THR A 44 3.92 -10.04 0.68
CA THR A 44 2.46 -10.23 0.68
C THR A 44 1.71 -9.30 1.62
N TYR A 45 2.41 -8.56 2.49
CA TYR A 45 1.80 -7.75 3.55
C TYR A 45 0.69 -6.80 3.08
N LEU A 46 0.93 -6.11 1.95
CA LEU A 46 -0.06 -5.18 1.43
C LEU A 46 -1.39 -5.91 1.18
N VAL A 47 -1.34 -7.05 0.50
CA VAL A 47 -2.52 -7.81 0.11
C VAL A 47 -3.11 -8.61 1.27
N ALA A 48 -2.27 -9.22 2.10
CA ALA A 48 -2.68 -10.15 3.16
C ALA A 48 -3.18 -9.43 4.43
N ASP A 49 -2.66 -8.25 4.73
CA ASP A 49 -2.90 -7.58 6.01
C ASP A 49 -3.46 -6.17 5.84
N PHE A 50 -2.84 -5.33 5.00
CA PHE A 50 -3.20 -3.90 4.92
C PHE A 50 -4.51 -3.65 4.14
N LEU A 51 -4.70 -4.30 2.98
CA LEU A 51 -5.93 -4.14 2.20
C LEU A 51 -7.18 -4.64 2.97
N PRO A 52 -7.16 -5.79 3.69
CA PRO A 52 -8.25 -6.15 4.60
C PRO A 52 -8.58 -5.10 5.66
N GLN A 53 -7.57 -4.44 6.24
CA GLN A 53 -7.81 -3.35 7.19
C GLN A 53 -8.49 -2.13 6.54
N LEU A 54 -8.11 -1.76 5.31
CA LEU A 54 -8.78 -0.70 4.56
C LEU A 54 -10.26 -1.03 4.28
N ARG A 55 -10.55 -2.29 3.92
CA ARG A 55 -11.93 -2.76 3.75
C ARG A 55 -12.74 -2.63 5.04
N ASN A 56 -12.15 -3.06 6.16
CA ASN A 56 -12.79 -2.94 7.48
C ASN A 56 -13.01 -1.48 7.89
N ALA A 57 -12.18 -0.55 7.38
CA ALA A 57 -12.34 0.89 7.56
C ALA A 57 -13.36 1.52 6.58
N GLY A 58 -14.01 0.74 5.72
CA GLY A 58 -15.07 1.19 4.81
C GLY A 58 -14.61 1.60 3.41
N VAL A 59 -13.33 1.41 3.06
CA VAL A 59 -12.85 1.69 1.70
C VAL A 59 -13.35 0.61 0.75
N ASP A 60 -14.01 1.01 -0.33
CA ASP A 60 -14.61 0.09 -1.30
C ASP A 60 -13.58 -0.51 -2.28
N GLU A 61 -13.96 -1.61 -2.92
CA GLU A 61 -13.08 -2.30 -3.87
C GLU A 61 -12.70 -1.47 -5.11
N PRO A 62 -13.59 -0.65 -5.71
CA PRO A 62 -13.21 0.27 -6.76
C PRO A 62 -12.08 1.22 -6.35
N THR A 63 -12.14 1.79 -5.13
CA THR A 63 -11.08 2.65 -4.61
C THR A 63 -9.81 1.85 -4.38
N ILE A 64 -9.88 0.67 -3.75
CA ILE A 64 -8.70 -0.20 -3.57
C ILE A 64 -8.03 -0.53 -4.91
N ARG A 65 -8.83 -0.88 -5.93
CA ARG A 65 -8.33 -1.12 -7.29
C ARG A 65 -7.72 0.15 -7.91
N GLN A 66 -8.30 1.31 -7.67
CA GLN A 66 -7.74 2.58 -8.12
C GLN A 66 -6.32 2.76 -7.57
N LEU A 67 -6.16 2.60 -6.25
CA LEU A 67 -4.89 2.82 -5.53
C LEU A 67 -3.80 1.79 -5.85
N THR A 68 -4.18 0.57 -6.20
CA THR A 68 -3.25 -0.57 -6.34
C THR A 68 -3.00 -1.01 -7.78
N ASN A 69 -3.84 -0.58 -8.73
CA ASN A 69 -3.73 -1.00 -10.13
C ASN A 69 -3.80 0.19 -11.09
N VAL A 70 -4.86 1.00 -11.01
CA VAL A 70 -5.10 2.07 -11.98
C VAL A 70 -4.08 3.20 -11.85
N ASN A 71 -3.86 3.69 -10.63
CA ASN A 71 -2.93 4.79 -10.38
C ASN A 71 -1.48 4.38 -10.68
N PRO A 72 -0.97 3.21 -10.23
CA PRO A 72 0.35 2.73 -10.62
C PRO A 72 0.52 2.58 -12.14
N PHE A 73 -0.45 2.00 -12.84
CA PHE A 73 -0.39 1.88 -14.29
C PHE A 73 -0.29 3.25 -14.96
N ARG A 74 -1.14 4.20 -14.56
CA ARG A 74 -1.11 5.58 -15.07
C ARG A 74 0.22 6.28 -14.80
N ALA A 75 0.85 6.01 -13.66
CA ALA A 75 2.10 6.64 -13.25
C ALA A 75 3.34 6.10 -13.99
N TYR A 76 3.37 4.81 -14.32
CA TYR A 76 4.61 4.13 -14.76
C TYR A 76 4.55 3.42 -16.13
N ALA A 77 3.39 3.28 -16.76
CA ALA A 77 3.25 2.50 -18.00
C ALA A 77 3.51 3.29 -19.30
N ARG A 78 4.31 4.36 -19.26
CA ARG A 78 4.65 5.20 -20.42
C ARG A 78 6.16 5.25 -20.63
#